data_AF-X6N8D4-F1
#
_entry.id   AF-X6N8D4-F1
#
_cell.length_a   1.000
_cell.length_b   1.000
_cell.length_c   1.000
_cell.angle_alpha   90.00
_cell.angle_beta   90.00
_cell.angle_gamma   90.00
#
_symmetry.space_group_name_H-M   'P 1'
#
loop_
_entity.id
_entity.type
_entity.pdbx_description
1 polymer ?
#
loop_
_entity_poly.entity_id
_entity_poly.type
_entity_poly.pdbx_seq_one_letter_code
_entity_poly.pdbx_strand_id
1 'polypeptide(L)'
;MKLLVDIDPVRTAILVFTVMPETYSEAIVFLEKSPQQQYLLMKTISNTLFQLQEARLRASGKRVSSKNESKLSSDLDNEQGSNVQQSNEYMRKLQELLKHHKIEFDMNLHELYIHLLCQFDKKSVLDYLQENTDKYTIPNAQRSCERGKVLDASAYLQERSGDPKGALDLYIKSIKKCVDELWVIYQQHESLLPEGVNRVKVSKTQMHIFIYLFYFFFLFFD
;
A
#
# COMPACT_ATOMS: atom_id res chain seq x y z
N MET A 1 -17.40 14.23 -13.89
CA MET A 1 -16.54 13.83 -12.75
C MET A 1 -15.23 13.20 -13.17
N LYS A 2 -15.18 12.20 -14.08
CA LYS A 2 -13.93 11.54 -14.48
C LYS A 2 -12.78 12.49 -14.87
N LEU A 3 -13.01 13.35 -15.87
CA LEU A 3 -12.06 14.38 -16.30
C LEU A 3 -11.69 15.38 -15.21
N LEU A 4 -12.57 15.59 -14.22
CA LEU A 4 -12.32 16.53 -13.13
C LEU A 4 -11.35 15.97 -12.09
N VAL A 5 -11.46 14.66 -11.79
CA VAL A 5 -10.55 13.97 -10.87
C VAL A 5 -9.13 13.93 -11.44
N ASP A 6 -8.99 13.73 -12.76
CA ASP A 6 -7.69 13.73 -13.43
C ASP A 6 -7.02 15.13 -13.45
N ILE A 7 -7.82 16.20 -13.46
CA ILE A 7 -7.33 17.58 -13.48
C ILE A 7 -6.95 18.05 -12.06
N ASP A 8 -7.83 17.87 -11.08
CA ASP A 8 -7.55 18.23 -9.69
C ASP A 8 -8.44 17.39 -8.73
N PRO A 9 -7.85 16.38 -8.06
CA PRO A 9 -8.59 15.52 -7.14
C PRO A 9 -9.01 16.25 -5.86
N VAL A 10 -8.27 17.29 -5.44
CA VAL A 10 -8.57 18.08 -4.23
C VAL A 10 -9.78 18.96 -4.49
N ARG A 11 -9.81 19.69 -5.61
CA ARG A 11 -10.98 20.50 -5.98
C ARG A 11 -12.21 19.63 -6.24
N THR A 12 -12.01 18.45 -6.80
CA THR A 12 -13.12 17.50 -7.01
C THR A 12 -13.66 17.00 -5.67
N ALA A 13 -12.79 16.66 -4.71
CA ALA A 13 -13.22 16.30 -3.36
C ALA A 13 -13.99 17.46 -2.69
N ILE A 14 -13.48 18.69 -2.75
CA ILE A 14 -14.17 19.88 -2.23
C ILE A 14 -15.55 20.02 -2.86
N LEU A 15 -15.66 19.87 -4.19
CA LEU A 15 -16.93 19.97 -4.89
C LEU A 15 -17.92 18.89 -4.44
N VAL A 16 -17.48 17.64 -4.35
CA VAL A 16 -18.31 16.51 -3.89
C VAL A 16 -18.83 16.77 -2.49
N PHE A 17 -17.97 17.17 -1.55
CA PHE A 17 -18.38 17.40 -0.17
C PHE A 17 -19.16 18.71 0.04
N THR A 18 -19.01 19.70 -0.85
CA THR A 18 -19.82 20.93 -0.81
C THR A 18 -21.22 20.71 -1.35
N VAL A 19 -21.35 19.94 -2.43
CA VAL A 19 -22.64 19.76 -3.14
C VAL A 19 -23.44 18.59 -2.56
N MET A 20 -22.77 17.54 -2.09
CA MET A 20 -23.39 16.28 -1.66
C MET A 20 -22.68 15.67 -0.43
N PRO A 21 -22.78 16.32 0.74
CA PRO A 21 -22.13 15.83 1.96
C PRO A 21 -22.76 14.55 2.54
N GLU A 22 -24.02 14.25 2.24
CA GLU A 22 -24.74 13.08 2.78
C GLU A 22 -24.66 11.85 1.86
N THR A 23 -24.41 12.05 0.56
CA THR A 23 -24.39 10.98 -0.46
C THR A 23 -23.02 10.79 -1.13
N TYR A 24 -21.95 11.29 -0.51
CA TYR A 24 -20.59 11.16 -1.05
C TYR A 24 -20.17 9.69 -1.29
N SER A 25 -20.67 8.76 -0.47
CA SER A 25 -20.43 7.32 -0.66
C SER A 25 -20.96 6.83 -2.02
N GLU A 26 -22.12 7.30 -2.45
CA GLU A 26 -22.69 6.98 -3.77
C GLU A 26 -21.85 7.59 -4.90
N ALA A 27 -21.33 8.79 -4.70
CA ALA A 27 -20.43 9.43 -5.66
C ALA A 27 -19.11 8.65 -5.82
N ILE A 28 -18.56 8.12 -4.72
CA ILE A 28 -17.36 7.26 -4.74
C ILE A 28 -17.66 5.92 -5.42
N VAL A 29 -18.81 5.30 -5.14
CA VAL A 29 -19.23 4.05 -5.79
C VAL A 29 -19.47 4.27 -7.28
N PHE A 30 -20.04 5.40 -7.69
CA PHE A 30 -20.26 5.73 -9.10
C PHE A 30 -18.94 5.83 -9.91
N LEU A 31 -17.81 6.10 -9.22
CA LEU A 31 -16.47 6.09 -9.81
C LEU A 31 -15.89 4.68 -10.01
N GLU A 32 -16.60 3.61 -9.62
CA GLU A 32 -16.20 2.21 -9.88
C GLU A 32 -15.92 1.94 -11.38
N LYS A 33 -16.61 2.66 -12.27
CA LYS A 33 -16.36 2.59 -13.72
C LYS A 33 -14.93 3.02 -14.12
N SER A 34 -14.14 3.58 -13.22
CA SER A 34 -12.78 4.06 -13.47
C SER A 34 -11.92 3.99 -12.18
N PRO A 35 -11.32 2.82 -11.88
CA PRO A 35 -10.70 2.53 -10.58
C PRO A 35 -9.49 3.42 -10.24
N GLN A 36 -8.75 3.91 -11.25
CA GLN A 36 -7.63 4.83 -11.03
C GLN A 36 -8.08 6.17 -10.43
N GLN A 37 -9.18 6.73 -10.93
CA GLN A 37 -9.72 8.00 -10.45
C GLN A 37 -10.35 7.83 -9.07
N GLN A 38 -11.04 6.70 -8.86
CA GLN A 38 -11.57 6.32 -7.55
C GLN A 38 -10.45 6.24 -6.49
N TYR A 39 -9.32 5.60 -6.84
CA TYR A 39 -8.15 5.53 -5.98
C TYR A 39 -7.57 6.91 -5.67
N LEU A 40 -7.36 7.76 -6.67
CA LEU A 40 -6.76 9.08 -6.48
C LEU A 40 -7.61 9.97 -5.55
N LEU A 41 -8.92 9.94 -5.74
CA LEU A 41 -9.86 10.65 -4.89
C LEU A 41 -9.82 10.12 -3.45
N MET A 42 -9.94 8.80 -3.26
CA MET A 42 -9.91 8.20 -1.93
C MET A 42 -8.57 8.39 -1.22
N LYS A 43 -7.45 8.34 -1.94
CA LYS A 43 -6.11 8.64 -1.40
C LYS A 43 -6.02 10.07 -0.89
N THR A 44 -6.53 11.02 -1.68
CA THR A 44 -6.56 12.44 -1.29
C THR A 44 -7.36 12.63 -0.01
N ILE A 45 -8.55 12.03 0.06
CA ILE A 45 -9.41 12.12 1.24
C ILE A 45 -8.76 11.45 2.46
N SER A 46 -8.25 10.22 2.29
CA SER A 46 -7.57 9.47 3.35
C SER A 46 -6.39 10.25 3.93
N ASN A 47 -5.54 10.83 3.08
CA ASN A 47 -4.40 11.63 3.52
C ASN A 47 -4.84 12.88 4.29
N THR A 48 -5.89 13.57 3.84
CA THR A 48 -6.43 14.73 4.59
C THR A 48 -7.05 14.35 5.93
N LEU A 49 -7.76 13.22 5.99
CA LEU A 49 -8.32 12.70 7.24
C LEU A 49 -7.23 12.29 8.23
N PHE A 50 -6.16 11.64 7.74
CA PHE A 50 -5.01 11.29 8.55
C PHE A 50 -4.31 12.53 9.13
N GLN A 51 -4.06 13.55 8.31
CA GLN A 51 -3.48 14.82 8.77
C GLN A 51 -4.35 15.54 9.81
N LEU A 52 -5.68 15.50 9.65
CA LEU A 52 -6.62 16.04 10.63
C LEU A 52 -6.58 15.28 11.96
N GLN A 53 -6.50 13.95 11.90
CA GLN A 53 -6.38 13.10 13.07
C GLN A 53 -5.06 13.38 13.81
N GLU A 54 -3.94 13.50 13.10
CA GLU A 54 -2.66 13.88 13.69
C GLU A 54 -2.71 15.27 14.34
N ALA A 55 -3.27 16.27 13.66
CA ALA A 55 -3.39 17.63 14.19
C ALA A 55 -4.22 17.64 15.48
N ARG A 56 -5.28 16.83 15.56
CA ARG A 56 -6.11 16.66 16.77
C ARG A 56 -5.32 16.01 17.91
N LEU A 57 -4.52 14.99 17.62
CA LEU A 57 -3.67 14.30 18.60
C LEU A 57 -2.55 15.21 19.13
N ARG A 58 -1.94 16.02 18.26
CA ARG A 58 -0.92 17.02 18.62
C ARG A 58 -1.50 18.11 19.53
N ALA A 59 -2.70 18.62 19.22
CA ALA A 59 -3.41 19.57 20.08
C ALA A 59 -3.80 18.97 21.45
N SER A 60 -3.99 17.64 21.51
CA SER A 60 -4.30 16.90 22.73
C SER A 60 -3.06 16.49 23.55
N GLY A 61 -1.85 16.90 23.16
CA GLY A 61 -0.62 16.70 23.95
C GLY A 61 -0.06 15.27 23.97
N LYS A 62 -0.60 14.35 23.15
CA LYS A 62 -0.14 12.96 23.09
C LYS A 62 0.94 12.82 22.01
N ARG A 63 2.20 12.60 22.40
CA ARG A 63 3.32 12.34 21.48
C ARG A 63 3.04 11.05 20.69
N VAL A 64 2.79 11.18 19.39
CA VAL A 64 2.80 10.05 18.44
C VAL A 64 4.21 9.93 17.87
N SER A 65 4.76 8.72 17.90
CA SER A 65 6.06 8.38 17.31
C SER A 65 5.96 8.47 15.79
N SER A 66 6.40 9.59 15.22
CA SER A 66 6.62 9.73 13.78
C SER A 66 7.74 8.76 13.37
N LYS A 67 7.38 7.71 12.63
CA LYS A 67 8.32 6.97 11.80
C LYS A 67 7.75 6.93 10.38
N ASN A 68 8.53 7.55 9.48
CA ASN A 68 8.54 7.37 8.04
C ASN A 68 7.51 8.12 7.19
N GLU A 69 7.76 9.42 6.98
CA GLU A 69 7.56 10.03 5.66
C GLU A 69 8.79 10.87 5.28
N SER A 70 9.78 10.21 4.66
CA SER A 70 10.73 10.91 3.78
C SER A 70 11.10 9.98 2.63
N LYS A 71 10.29 10.05 1.57
CA LYS A 71 10.70 9.76 0.18
C LYS A 71 9.66 10.33 -0.77
N LEU A 72 9.50 11.66 -0.69
CA LEU A 72 9.15 12.45 -1.85
C LEU A 72 10.45 12.55 -2.67
N SER A 73 10.58 11.71 -3.69
CA SER A 73 11.64 11.86 -4.68
C SER A 73 11.43 13.18 -5.40
N SER A 74 12.33 14.12 -5.07
CA SER A 74 12.75 15.22 -5.92
C SER A 74 13.10 14.68 -7.30
N ASP A 75 12.36 15.13 -8.31
CA ASP A 75 12.84 15.34 -9.67
C ASP A 75 11.72 16.10 -10.37
N LEU A 76 11.84 17.43 -10.41
CA LEU A 76 11.41 18.33 -11.48
C LEU A 76 11.71 19.76 -11.01
N ASP A 77 12.67 20.37 -11.67
CA ASP A 77 13.17 21.71 -11.42
C ASP A 77 12.09 22.79 -11.56
N ASN A 78 12.03 23.65 -10.54
CA ASN A 78 12.02 25.11 -10.62
C ASN A 78 11.10 25.78 -11.66
N GLU A 79 9.83 26.02 -11.28
CA GLU A 79 9.02 27.21 -11.60
C GLU A 79 7.60 27.00 -11.06
N GLN A 80 7.19 27.62 -9.93
CA GLN A 80 5.79 27.97 -9.56
C GLN A 80 5.62 28.30 -8.06
N GLY A 81 5.97 29.52 -7.66
CA GLY A 81 5.74 30.03 -6.30
C GLY A 81 4.27 30.39 -5.98
N SER A 82 3.40 30.54 -6.98
CA SER A 82 1.98 30.91 -6.81
C SER A 82 1.02 29.72 -6.68
N ASN A 83 1.32 28.61 -7.36
CA ASN A 83 0.44 27.45 -7.40
C ASN A 83 0.46 26.65 -6.08
N VAL A 84 1.59 26.66 -5.38
CA VAL A 84 1.76 25.99 -4.07
C VAL A 84 0.93 26.67 -2.98
N GLN A 85 0.85 28.00 -2.96
CA GLN A 85 0.03 28.73 -1.99
C GLN A 85 -1.47 28.46 -2.19
N GLN A 86 -1.92 28.43 -3.44
CA GLN A 86 -3.31 28.16 -3.77
C GLN A 86 -3.71 26.71 -3.49
N SER A 87 -2.83 25.74 -3.80
CA SER A 87 -3.02 24.33 -3.46
C SER A 87 -3.16 24.12 -1.94
N ASN A 88 -2.35 24.83 -1.14
CA ASN A 88 -2.45 24.79 0.32
C ASN A 88 -3.77 25.38 0.86
N GLU A 89 -4.32 26.41 0.21
CA GLU A 89 -5.62 26.98 0.57
C GLU A 89 -6.76 25.98 0.33
N TYR A 90 -6.77 25.31 -0.84
CA TYR A 90 -7.76 24.28 -1.13
C TYR A 90 -7.66 23.09 -0.16
N MET A 91 -6.44 22.67 0.19
CA MET A 91 -6.24 21.62 1.17
C MET A 91 -6.79 21.98 2.55
N ARG A 92 -6.60 23.23 3.01
CA ARG A 92 -7.20 23.71 4.26
C ARG A 92 -8.73 23.75 4.20
N LYS A 93 -9.29 24.22 3.08
CA LYS A 93 -10.74 24.25 2.89
C LYS A 93 -11.34 22.84 2.89
N LEU A 94 -10.67 21.88 2.26
CA LEU A 94 -11.06 20.47 2.31
C LEU A 94 -11.02 19.94 3.75
N GLN A 95 -9.96 20.24 4.50
CA GLN A 95 -9.84 19.87 5.91
C GLN A 95 -10.98 20.45 6.77
N GLU A 96 -11.36 21.71 6.54
CA GLU A 96 -12.48 22.35 7.24
C GLU A 96 -13.81 21.67 6.91
N LEU A 97 -14.07 21.37 5.63
CA LEU A 97 -15.29 20.68 5.21
C LEU A 97 -15.40 19.28 5.83
N LEU A 98 -14.32 18.50 5.79
CA LEU A 98 -14.27 17.16 6.39
C LEU A 98 -14.55 17.21 7.89
N LYS A 99 -13.98 18.20 8.59
CA LYS A 99 -14.21 18.41 10.01
C LYS A 99 -15.63 18.86 10.33
N HIS A 100 -16.19 19.78 9.54
CA HIS A 100 -17.53 20.32 9.74
C HIS A 100 -18.61 19.25 9.54
N HIS A 101 -18.48 18.47 8.47
CA HIS A 101 -19.41 17.40 8.13
C HIS A 101 -19.14 16.08 8.87
N LYS A 102 -18.08 16.01 9.70
CA LYS A 102 -17.66 14.78 10.43
C LYS A 102 -17.56 13.58 9.49
N ILE A 103 -16.96 13.78 8.32
CA ILE A 103 -16.84 12.74 7.31
C ILE A 103 -15.85 11.71 7.80
N GLU A 104 -16.33 10.50 8.02
CA GLU A 104 -15.54 9.32 8.35
C GLU A 104 -15.85 8.24 7.32
N PHE A 105 -14.82 7.52 6.86
CA PHE A 105 -15.04 6.38 6.00
C PHE A 105 -15.79 5.29 6.76
N ASP A 106 -16.85 4.79 6.15
CA ASP A 106 -17.51 3.59 6.63
C ASP A 106 -16.62 2.37 6.35
N MET A 107 -16.95 1.24 6.98
CA MET A 107 -16.20 0.01 6.82
C MET A 107 -16.12 -0.44 5.35
N ASN A 108 -17.18 -0.22 4.57
CA ASN A 108 -17.19 -0.58 3.15
C ASN A 108 -16.21 0.27 2.33
N LEU A 109 -16.14 1.58 2.59
CA LEU A 109 -15.16 2.46 1.95
C LEU A 109 -13.74 2.11 2.39
N HIS A 110 -13.51 1.73 3.64
CA HIS A 110 -12.20 1.23 4.07
C HIS A 110 -11.78 -0.04 3.30
N GLU A 111 -12.68 -1.00 3.14
CA GLU A 111 -12.43 -2.23 2.39
C GLU A 111 -12.22 -1.98 0.89
N LEU A 112 -12.99 -1.07 0.30
CA LEU A 112 -12.82 -0.61 -1.07
C LEU A 112 -11.46 0.07 -1.26
N TYR A 113 -11.04 0.90 -0.31
CA TYR A 113 -9.73 1.54 -0.37
C TYR A 113 -8.59 0.53 -0.29
N ILE A 114 -8.69 -0.48 0.58
CA ILE A 114 -7.72 -1.59 0.65
C ILE A 114 -7.65 -2.32 -0.70
N HIS A 115 -8.80 -2.56 -1.33
CA HIS A 115 -8.85 -3.17 -2.67
C HIS A 115 -8.09 -2.33 -3.71
N LEU A 116 -8.33 -1.02 -3.73
CA LEU A 116 -7.68 -0.09 -4.64
C LEU A 116 -6.17 0.05 -4.36
N LEU A 117 -5.76 0.10 -3.09
CA LEU A 117 -4.35 0.09 -2.69
C LEU A 117 -3.65 -1.17 -3.19
N CYS A 118 -4.28 -2.34 -3.05
CA CYS A 118 -3.72 -3.60 -3.56
C CYS A 118 -3.52 -3.59 -5.08
N GLN A 119 -4.27 -2.77 -5.82
CA GLN A 119 -4.15 -2.66 -7.28
C GLN A 119 -3.12 -1.61 -7.71
N PHE A 120 -3.10 -0.45 -7.08
CA PHE A 120 -2.33 0.72 -7.55
C PHE A 120 -1.09 1.03 -6.71
N ASP A 121 -1.06 0.67 -5.42
CA ASP A 121 0.01 1.03 -4.50
C ASP A 121 0.20 -0.05 -3.42
N LYS A 122 0.81 -1.17 -3.84
CA LYS A 122 0.97 -2.37 -3.01
C LYS A 122 1.84 -2.15 -1.77
N LYS A 123 2.72 -1.15 -1.78
CA LYS A 123 3.69 -0.90 -0.71
C LYS A 123 3.03 -0.29 0.52
N SER A 124 2.08 0.62 0.32
CA SER A 124 1.36 1.30 1.40
C SER A 124 0.19 0.50 1.98
N VAL A 125 -0.13 -0.67 1.41
CA VAL A 125 -1.22 -1.53 1.92
C VAL A 125 -0.94 -1.95 3.36
N LEU A 126 0.29 -2.38 3.67
CA LEU A 126 0.62 -2.86 5.01
C LEU A 126 0.52 -1.74 6.05
N ASP A 127 1.08 -0.56 5.74
CA ASP A 127 1.02 0.61 6.62
C ASP A 127 -0.42 1.00 6.92
N TYR A 128 -1.26 1.04 5.88
CA TYR A 128 -2.68 1.36 6.03
C TYR A 128 -3.44 0.36 6.90
N LEU A 129 -3.17 -0.95 6.74
CA LEU A 129 -3.78 -2.01 7.54
C LEU A 129 -3.36 -1.93 9.02
N GLN A 130 -2.10 -1.56 9.29
CA GLN A 130 -1.62 -1.38 10.66
C GLN A 130 -2.31 -0.20 11.35
N GLU A 131 -2.42 0.94 10.66
CA GLU A 131 -3.03 2.16 11.20
C GLU A 131 -4.56 2.06 11.39
N ASN A 132 -5.26 1.31 10.54
CA ASN A 132 -6.72 1.25 10.52
C ASN A 132 -7.28 -0.11 10.97
N THR A 133 -6.58 -0.77 11.87
CA THR A 133 -6.87 -2.11 12.39
C THR A 133 -8.36 -2.39 12.67
N ASP A 134 -9.08 -1.44 13.29
CA ASP A 134 -10.47 -1.64 13.75
C ASP A 134 -11.53 -1.21 12.71
N LYS A 135 -11.11 -0.74 11.54
CA LYS A 135 -12.00 -0.12 10.53
C LYS A 135 -12.31 -1.00 9.32
N TYR A 136 -11.87 -2.26 9.33
CA TYR A 136 -12.11 -3.22 8.24
C TYR A 136 -12.31 -4.63 8.80
N THR A 137 -12.93 -5.52 8.01
CA THR A 137 -13.00 -6.93 8.35
C THR A 137 -11.78 -7.69 7.81
N ILE A 138 -11.14 -8.51 8.65
CA ILE A 138 -9.97 -9.32 8.27
C ILE A 138 -10.26 -10.19 7.01
N PRO A 139 -11.42 -10.88 6.89
CA PRO A 139 -11.69 -11.72 5.72
C PRO A 139 -11.76 -10.95 4.40
N ASN A 140 -12.37 -9.76 4.39
CA ASN A 140 -12.49 -8.96 3.15
C ASN A 140 -11.15 -8.32 2.78
N ALA A 141 -10.39 -7.82 3.77
CA ALA A 141 -9.04 -7.32 3.55
C ALA A 141 -8.12 -8.42 3.01
N GLN A 142 -8.22 -9.64 3.55
CA GLN A 142 -7.41 -10.77 3.10
C GLN A 142 -7.74 -11.15 1.65
N ARG A 143 -9.03 -11.24 1.31
CA ARG A 143 -9.47 -11.50 -0.07
C ARG A 143 -8.93 -10.45 -1.06
N SER A 144 -8.91 -9.19 -0.67
CA SER A 144 -8.35 -8.10 -1.49
C SER A 144 -6.84 -8.22 -1.65
N CYS A 145 -6.09 -8.51 -0.57
CA CYS A 145 -4.63 -8.67 -0.60
C CYS A 145 -4.20 -9.89 -1.42
N GLU A 146 -4.92 -11.01 -1.29
CA GLU A 146 -4.67 -12.23 -2.07
C GLU A 146 -4.88 -12.00 -3.57
N ARG A 147 -5.96 -11.29 -3.96
CA ARG A 147 -6.20 -10.89 -5.35
C ARG A 147 -5.11 -9.95 -5.87
N GLY A 148 -4.66 -9.02 -5.05
CA GLY A 148 -3.56 -8.09 -5.37
C GLY A 148 -2.17 -8.72 -5.37
N LYS A 149 -2.04 -9.97 -4.89
CA LYS A 149 -0.75 -10.66 -4.67
C LYS A 149 0.21 -9.82 -3.80
N VAL A 150 -0.30 -9.19 -2.75
CA VAL A 150 0.48 -8.38 -1.81
C VAL A 150 0.90 -9.27 -0.65
N LEU A 151 2.10 -9.84 -0.76
CA LEU A 151 2.53 -10.94 0.12
C LEU A 151 2.64 -10.51 1.59
N ASP A 152 3.29 -9.38 1.86
CA ASP A 152 3.54 -8.87 3.21
C ASP A 152 2.22 -8.55 3.94
N ALA A 153 1.28 -7.92 3.22
CA ALA A 153 -0.06 -7.62 3.75
C ALA A 153 -0.90 -8.88 3.99
N SER A 154 -0.84 -9.86 3.08
CA SER A 154 -1.53 -11.14 3.24
C SER A 154 -0.98 -11.93 4.44
N ALA A 155 0.34 -11.96 4.62
CA ALA A 155 0.97 -12.61 5.76
C ALA A 155 0.58 -11.94 7.09
N TYR A 156 0.62 -10.60 7.15
CA TYR A 156 0.19 -9.84 8.32
C TYR A 156 -1.28 -10.13 8.70
N LEU A 157 -2.18 -10.19 7.72
CA LEU A 157 -3.58 -10.51 7.98
C LEU A 157 -3.77 -11.95 8.48
N GLN A 158 -3.00 -12.91 7.97
CA GLN A 158 -3.03 -14.29 8.43
C GLN A 158 -2.55 -14.44 9.87
N GLU A 159 -1.45 -13.79 10.25
CA GLU A 159 -0.98 -13.72 11.64
C GLU A 159 -2.07 -13.17 12.56
N ARG A 160 -2.73 -12.09 12.14
CA ARG A 160 -3.82 -11.47 12.89
C ARG A 160 -5.10 -12.30 12.97
N SER A 161 -5.36 -13.12 11.96
CA SER A 161 -6.49 -14.05 11.97
C SER A 161 -6.25 -15.26 12.89
N GLY A 162 -5.04 -15.40 13.43
CA GLY A 162 -4.64 -16.52 14.29
C GLY A 162 -4.02 -17.69 13.53
N ASP A 163 -3.64 -17.51 12.26
CA ASP A 163 -2.95 -18.51 11.44
C ASP A 163 -1.51 -18.06 11.09
N PRO A 164 -0.58 -18.07 12.05
CA PRO A 164 0.82 -17.74 11.79
C PRO A 164 1.52 -18.79 10.90
N LYS A 165 1.01 -20.03 10.87
CA LYS A 165 1.55 -21.08 9.99
C LYS A 165 1.25 -20.77 8.53
N GLY A 166 0.03 -20.33 8.23
CA GLY A 166 -0.33 -19.84 6.90
C GLY A 166 0.59 -18.70 6.44
N ALA A 167 0.87 -17.73 7.31
CA ALA A 167 1.74 -16.60 7.00
C ALA A 167 3.16 -17.07 6.65
N LEU A 168 3.72 -18.00 7.42
CA LEU A 168 5.02 -18.60 7.13
C LEU A 168 5.00 -19.38 5.80
N ASP A 169 3.95 -20.13 5.53
CA ASP A 169 3.79 -20.85 4.26
C ASP A 169 3.76 -19.90 3.06
N LEU A 170 3.17 -18.72 3.19
CA LEU A 170 3.22 -17.68 2.15
C LEU A 170 4.66 -17.20 1.90
N TYR A 171 5.42 -16.92 2.95
CA TYR A 171 6.82 -16.51 2.81
C TYR A 171 7.67 -17.62 2.18
N ILE A 172 7.51 -18.86 2.61
CA ILE A 172 8.23 -20.01 2.04
C ILE A 172 7.90 -20.16 0.55
N LYS A 173 6.62 -20.03 0.15
CA LYS A 173 6.21 -20.07 -1.26
C LYS A 173 6.86 -18.94 -2.07
N SER A 174 6.94 -17.73 -1.50
CA SER A 174 7.63 -16.59 -2.13
C SER A 174 9.11 -16.88 -2.38
N ILE A 175 9.80 -17.36 -1.34
CA ILE A 175 11.23 -17.66 -1.40
C ILE A 175 11.50 -18.78 -2.41
N LYS A 176 10.72 -19.86 -2.39
CA LYS A 176 10.83 -20.94 -3.37
C LYS A 176 10.70 -20.43 -4.80
N LYS A 177 9.70 -19.56 -5.05
CA LYS A 177 9.52 -18.94 -6.37
C LYS A 177 10.74 -18.12 -6.79
N CYS A 178 11.27 -17.29 -5.89
CA CYS A 178 12.47 -16.49 -6.15
C CYS A 178 13.70 -17.38 -6.46
N VAL A 179 13.88 -18.46 -5.70
CA VAL A 179 14.95 -19.43 -5.93
C VAL A 179 14.79 -20.14 -7.27
N ASP A 180 13.57 -20.52 -7.65
CA ASP A 180 13.30 -21.12 -8.96
C ASP A 180 13.56 -20.14 -10.10
N GLU A 181 13.17 -18.87 -9.96
CA GLU A 181 13.47 -17.81 -10.95
C GLU A 181 14.99 -17.57 -11.09
N LEU A 182 15.72 -17.52 -9.97
CA LEU A 182 17.18 -17.43 -9.96
C LEU A 182 17.83 -18.66 -10.61
N TRP A 183 17.26 -19.85 -10.40
CA TRP A 183 17.76 -21.06 -11.02
C TRP A 183 17.69 -21.02 -12.54
N VAL A 184 16.58 -20.49 -13.09
CA VAL A 184 16.42 -20.31 -14.55
C VAL A 184 17.47 -19.35 -15.09
N ILE A 185 17.71 -18.23 -14.41
CA ILE A 185 18.73 -17.24 -14.80
C ILE A 185 20.12 -17.87 -14.75
N TYR A 186 20.43 -18.64 -13.69
CA TYR A 186 21.70 -19.34 -13.56
C TYR A 186 21.93 -20.30 -14.75
N GLN A 187 20.93 -21.10 -15.12
CA GLN A 187 21.03 -22.01 -16.26
C GLN A 187 21.23 -21.28 -17.60
N GLN A 188 20.59 -20.12 -17.78
CA GLN A 188 20.80 -19.29 -18.97
C GLN A 188 22.24 -18.76 -19.05
N HIS A 189 22.81 -18.30 -17.93
CA HIS A 189 24.18 -17.79 -17.91
C HIS A 189 25.26 -18.88 -17.90
N GLU A 190 24.98 -20.08 -17.40
CA GLU A 190 25.86 -21.25 -17.49
C GLU A 190 26.14 -21.65 -18.95
N SER A 191 25.17 -21.42 -19.84
CA SER A 191 25.31 -21.69 -21.29
C SER A 191 26.18 -20.66 -22.05
N LEU A 192 26.49 -19.52 -21.43
CA LEU A 192 27.24 -18.41 -22.04
C LEU A 192 28.70 -18.32 -21.56
N LEU A 193 29.12 -19.15 -20.61
CA LEU A 193 30.48 -19.13 -20.06
C LEU A 193 31.47 -19.88 -21.00
N PRO A 194 32.63 -19.27 -21.35
CA PRO A 194 33.64 -19.92 -22.18
C PRO A 194 34.23 -21.17 -21.51
N GLU A 195 34.54 -22.19 -22.30
CA GLU A 195 34.84 -23.56 -21.87
C GLU A 195 36.08 -23.76 -20.95
N GLY A 196 36.73 -22.70 -20.48
CA GLY A 196 37.92 -22.74 -19.64
C GLY A 196 37.71 -22.42 -18.15
N VAL A 197 36.50 -22.05 -17.72
CA VAL A 197 36.23 -21.79 -16.29
C VAL A 197 35.70 -23.05 -15.63
N ASN A 198 36.33 -23.48 -14.52
CA ASN A 198 35.94 -24.67 -13.76
C ASN A 198 34.42 -24.71 -13.52
N ARG A 199 33.73 -25.58 -14.25
CA ARG A 199 32.29 -25.80 -14.13
C ARG A 199 32.02 -26.53 -12.82
N VAL A 200 31.81 -25.79 -11.73
CA VAL A 200 31.19 -26.35 -10.53
C VAL A 200 29.73 -26.61 -10.91
N LYS A 201 29.43 -27.85 -11.33
CA LYS A 201 28.06 -28.30 -11.58
C LYS A 201 27.32 -28.33 -10.24
N VAL A 202 26.76 -27.19 -9.85
CA VAL A 202 25.83 -27.14 -8.74
C VAL A 202 24.55 -27.80 -9.22
N SER A 203 24.15 -28.91 -8.58
CA SER A 203 22.85 -29.53 -8.82
C SER A 203 21.73 -28.70 -8.16
N LYS A 204 20.51 -28.71 -8.72
CA LYS A 204 19.35 -28.04 -8.10
C LYS A 204 19.11 -28.50 -6.66
N THR A 205 19.42 -29.76 -6.36
CA THR A 205 19.39 -30.32 -5.00
C THR A 205 20.48 -29.76 -4.09
N GLN A 206 21.68 -29.48 -4.61
CA GLN A 206 22.77 -28.89 -3.84
C GLN A 206 22.41 -27.46 -3.40
N MET A 207 21.84 -26.63 -4.29
CA MET A 207 21.36 -25.30 -3.91
C MET A 207 20.24 -25.34 -2.85
N HIS A 208 19.25 -26.24 -3.01
CA HIS A 208 18.22 -26.42 -2.00
C HIS A 208 18.82 -26.80 -0.64
N ILE A 209 19.76 -27.75 -0.61
CA ILE A 209 20.45 -28.17 0.62
C ILE A 209 21.22 -27.00 1.24
N PHE A 210 21.93 -26.20 0.44
CA PHE A 210 22.64 -25.02 0.94
C PHE A 210 21.70 -23.97 1.53
N ILE A 211 20.57 -23.70 0.89
CA ILE A 211 19.56 -22.74 1.40
C ILE A 211 18.89 -23.27 2.67
N TYR A 212 18.54 -24.56 2.71
CA TYR A 212 17.97 -25.20 3.91
C TYR A 212 18.97 -25.24 5.07
N LEU A 213 20.26 -25.52 4.79
CA LEU A 213 21.32 -25.45 5.80
C LEU A 213 21.56 -24.02 6.28
N PHE A 214 21.51 -23.04 5.39
CA PHE A 214 21.64 -21.63 5.76
C PHE A 214 20.47 -21.17 6.64
N TYR A 215 19.24 -21.55 6.30
CA TYR A 215 18.06 -21.30 7.13
C TYR A 215 18.13 -22.03 8.47
N PHE A 216 18.54 -23.30 8.49
CA PHE A 216 18.69 -24.06 9.73
C PHE A 216 19.77 -23.44 10.62
N PHE A 217 20.89 -23.01 10.05
CA PHE A 217 21.95 -22.33 10.81
C PHE A 217 21.47 -20.97 11.35
N PHE A 218 20.69 -20.22 10.57
CA PHE A 218 20.19 -18.91 11.00
C PHE A 218 19.05 -19.00 12.03
N LEU A 219 18.26 -20.08 12.05
CA LEU A 219 17.17 -20.30 13.02
C LEU A 219 17.60 -20.96 14.33
N PHE A 220 18.80 -21.55 14.39
CA PHE A 220 19.26 -22.33 15.54
C PHE A 220 20.49 -21.72 16.25
N PHE A 221 21.03 -20.61 15.74
CA PHE A 221 22.22 -19.94 16.28
C PHE A 221 22.02 -18.46 16.67
N ASP A 222 20.78 -17.99 16.77
CA ASP A 222 20.37 -16.81 17.56
C ASP A 222 19.64 -17.29 18.83
#